data_AF-A0A950QSN1-F1
#
_entry.id   AF-A0A950QSN1-F1
#
_cell.length_a   1.000
_cell.length_b   1.000
_cell.length_c   1.000
_cell.angle_alpha   90.00
_cell.angle_beta   90.00
_cell.angle_gamma   90.00
#
_symmetry.space_group_name_H-M   'P 1'
#
loop_
_entity.id
_entity.type
_entity.pdbx_description
1 polymer ?
#
loop_
_entity_poly.entity_id
_entity_poly.type
_entity_poly.pdbx_seq_one_letter_code
_entity_poly.pdbx_strand_id
1 'polypeptide(L)' 'MFSDTSPEAAQVQNEIFRRMTPEQRVHLALEMSESMRKIARAGLRSRRPDLTEAELSRELLGIMYGFVPPAA' A
#
# COMPACT_ATOMS: atom_id res chain seq x y z
N MET A 1 -23.92 5.78 -3.57
CA MET A 1 -22.74 5.33 -2.80
C MET A 1 -22.07 6.58 -2.26
N PHE A 2 -22.04 6.77 -0.94
CA PHE A 2 -21.32 7.90 -0.33
C PHE A 2 -19.84 7.48 -0.19
N SER A 3 -18.95 8.27 -0.76
CA SER A 3 -17.50 8.11 -0.61
C SER A 3 -17.08 8.72 0.74
N ASP A 4 -16.12 8.10 1.44
CA ASP A 4 -15.46 8.70 2.62
C ASP A 4 -14.74 10.01 2.25
N THR A 5 -14.39 10.18 0.97
CA THR A 5 -13.83 11.41 0.41
C THR A 5 -14.94 12.32 -0.11
N SER A 6 -15.05 13.54 0.44
CA SER A 6 -15.98 14.56 -0.07
C SER A 6 -15.56 15.06 -1.48
N PRO A 7 -16.50 15.62 -2.26
CA PRO A 7 -16.18 16.21 -3.57
C PRO A 7 -15.08 17.29 -3.51
N GLU A 8 -15.10 18.14 -2.48
CA GLU A 8 -14.14 19.22 -2.28
C GLU A 8 -12.75 18.67 -1.98
N ALA A 9 -12.65 17.64 -1.13
CA ALA A 9 -11.38 16.98 -0.84
C ALA A 9 -10.80 16.28 -2.08
N ALA A 10 -11.66 15.64 -2.89
CA ALA A 10 -11.26 15.03 -4.15
C ALA A 10 -10.75 16.09 -5.16
N GLN A 11 -11.40 17.25 -5.22
CA GLN A 11 -10.95 18.36 -6.08
C GLN A 11 -9.57 18.86 -5.67
N VAL A 12 -9.33 19.09 -4.37
CA VAL A 12 -8.02 19.51 -3.85
C VAL A 12 -6.93 18.51 -4.23
N GLN A 13 -7.17 17.21 -4.02
CA GLN A 13 -6.22 16.15 -4.39
C GLN A 13 -5.92 16.17 -5.91
N ASN A 14 -6.95 16.31 -6.74
CA ASN A 14 -6.78 16.39 -8.19
C ASN A 14 -5.94 17.59 -8.63
N GLU A 15 -6.16 18.76 -8.03
CA GLU A 15 -5.38 19.97 -8.33
C GLU A 15 -3.90 19.80 -7.94
N ILE A 16 -3.63 19.20 -6.78
CA ILE A 16 -2.27 18.87 -6.34
C ILE A 16 -1.60 17.95 -7.38
N PHE A 17 -2.25 16.86 -7.75
CA PHE A 17 -1.71 15.92 -8.74
C PHE A 17 -1.48 16.58 -10.10
N ARG A 18 -2.37 17.47 -10.56
CA ARG A 18 -2.19 18.17 -11.84
C ARG A 18 -0.99 19.13 -11.84
N ARG A 19 -0.58 19.65 -10.68
CA ARG A 19 0.57 20.54 -10.54
C ARG A 19 1.90 19.81 -10.36
N MET A 20 1.88 18.51 -10.06
CA MET A 20 3.10 17.72 -9.90
C MET A 20 3.82 17.50 -11.23
N THR A 21 5.14 17.56 -11.21
CA THR A 21 5.97 17.05 -12.31
C THR A 21 5.90 15.51 -12.36
N PRO A 22 6.28 14.88 -13.49
CA PRO A 22 6.37 13.43 -13.57
C PRO A 22 7.23 12.80 -12.47
N GLU A 23 8.37 13.41 -12.14
CA GLU A 23 9.31 12.93 -11.12
C GLU A 23 8.67 12.98 -9.73
N GLN A 24 8.01 14.08 -9.38
CA GLN A 24 7.29 14.21 -8.10
C GLN A 24 6.18 13.16 -7.97
N ARG A 25 5.46 12.89 -9.07
CA ARG A 25 4.40 11.88 -9.08
C ARG A 25 4.95 10.48 -8.88
N VAL A 26 6.08 10.14 -9.51
CA VAL A 26 6.75 8.84 -9.31
C VAL A 26 7.25 8.72 -7.88
N HIS A 27 7.87 9.77 -7.34
CA HIS A 27 8.35 9.78 -5.96
C HIS A 27 7.22 9.51 -4.97
N LEU A 28 6.10 10.23 -5.11
CA LEU A 28 4.92 10.02 -4.26
C LEU A 28 4.38 8.60 -4.38
N ALA A 29 4.31 8.05 -5.59
CA ALA A 29 3.84 6.67 -5.79
C ALA A 29 4.73 5.64 -5.08
N LEU A 30 6.05 5.86 -5.07
CA LEU A 30 7.00 5.01 -4.35
C LEU A 30 6.81 5.12 -2.83
N GLU A 31 6.69 6.35 -2.29
CA GLU A 31 6.45 6.58 -0.86
C GLU A 31 5.13 5.95 -0.39
N MET A 32 4.06 6.11 -1.17
CA MET A 32 2.76 5.48 -0.90
C MET A 32 2.89 3.95 -0.92
N SER A 33 3.61 3.39 -1.90
CA SER A 33 3.83 1.94 -2.00
C SER A 33 4.60 1.39 -0.81
N GLU A 34 5.64 2.08 -0.33
CA GLU A 34 6.36 1.71 0.89
C GLU A 34 5.49 1.77 2.13
N SER A 35 4.69 2.83 2.26
CA SER A 35 3.76 3.01 3.38
C SER A 35 2.72 1.88 3.42
N MET A 36 2.14 1.53 2.28
CA MET A 36 1.21 0.40 2.17
C MET A 36 1.86 -0.93 2.57
N ARG A 37 3.10 -1.21 2.16
CA ARG A 37 3.83 -2.42 2.57
C ARG A 37 4.03 -2.49 4.08
N LYS A 38 4.38 -1.37 4.72
CA LYS A 38 4.55 -1.28 6.18
C LYS A 38 3.24 -1.54 6.91
N ILE A 39 2.14 -0.91 6.49
CA ILE A 39 0.81 -1.09 7.07
C ILE A 39 0.34 -2.54 6.90
N ALA A 40 0.46 -3.09 5.69
CA ALA A 40 0.06 -4.47 5.41
C ALA A 40 0.86 -5.48 6.25
N ARG A 41 2.19 -5.31 6.36
CA ARG A 41 3.05 -6.16 7.20
C ARG A 41 2.65 -6.09 8.67
N ALA A 42 2.44 -4.88 9.21
CA ALA A 42 2.04 -4.69 10.61
C ALA A 42 0.67 -5.33 10.90
N GLY A 43 -0.31 -5.10 10.02
CA GLY A 43 -1.63 -5.72 10.13
C GLY A 43 -1.57 -7.24 10.04
N LEU A 44 -0.76 -7.79 9.14
CA LEU A 44 -0.58 -9.23 9.00
C LEU A 44 0.04 -9.83 10.27
N ARG A 45 1.11 -9.23 10.80
CA ARG A 45 1.74 -9.66 12.05
C ARG A 45 0.78 -9.61 13.23
N SER A 46 -0.06 -8.59 13.31
CA SER A 46 -1.08 -8.47 14.37
C SER A 46 -2.13 -9.58 14.30
N ARG A 47 -2.50 -10.05 13.09
CA ARG A 47 -3.51 -11.11 12.91
C ARG A 47 -2.94 -12.52 12.98
N ARG A 48 -1.66 -12.67 12.64
CA ARG A 48 -0.93 -13.94 12.55
C ARG A 48 0.38 -13.88 13.33
N PRO A 49 0.32 -13.77 14.67
CA PRO A 49 1.51 -13.68 15.51
C PRO A 49 2.34 -14.98 15.54
N ASP A 50 1.78 -16.09 15.04
CA ASP A 50 2.39 -17.40 14.90
C ASP A 50 3.43 -17.50 13.79
N LEU A 51 3.37 -16.62 12.79
CA LEU A 51 4.23 -16.69 11.61
C LEU A 51 5.66 -16.26 11.93
N THR A 52 6.61 -17.02 11.39
CA THR A 52 8.01 -16.57 11.28
C THR A 52 8.14 -15.40 10.32
N GLU A 53 9.25 -14.66 10.35
CA GLU A 53 9.49 -13.55 9.41
C GLU A 53 9.49 -13.98 7.94
N ALA A 54 9.93 -15.21 7.66
CA ALA A 54 9.95 -15.77 6.32
C ALA A 54 8.53 -16.04 5.82
N GLU A 55 7.70 -16.70 6.63
CA GLU A 55 6.30 -16.97 6.29
C GLU A 55 5.50 -15.67 6.18
N LEU A 56 5.74 -14.72 7.08
CA LEU A 56 5.12 -13.39 7.03
C LEU A 56 5.44 -12.67 5.72
N SER A 57 6.69 -12.71 5.27
CA SER A 57 7.11 -12.08 4.02
C SER A 57 6.49 -12.78 2.81
N ARG A 58 6.36 -14.11 2.84
CA ARG A 58 5.73 -14.91 1.80
C ARG A 58 4.23 -14.65 1.69
N GLU A 59 3.50 -14.61 2.82
CA GLU A 59 2.08 -14.24 2.83
C GLU A 59 1.87 -12.78 2.38
N LEU A 60 2.76 -11.86 2.77
CA LEU A 60 2.71 -10.46 2.34
C LEU A 60 2.83 -10.32 0.81
N LEU A 61 3.66 -11.12 0.15
CA LEU A 61 3.73 -11.13 -1.32
C LEU A 61 2.39 -11.52 -1.96
N GLY A 62 1.68 -12.48 -1.36
CA GLY A 62 0.34 -12.88 -1.77
C GLY A 62 -0.67 -11.73 -1.69
N ILE A 63 -0.64 -10.98 -0.59
CA ILE A 63 -1.52 -9.83 -0.38
C ILE A 63 -1.22 -8.71 -1.37
N MET A 64 0.06 -8.38 -1.57
CA MET A 64 0.45 -7.20 -2.34
C MET A 64 0.41 -7.42 -3.85
N TYR A 65 0.68 -8.64 -4.32
CA TYR A 65 0.91 -8.92 -5.74
C TYR A 65 0.10 -10.11 -6.28
N GLY A 66 -0.75 -10.74 -5.45
CA GLY A 66 -1.53 -11.92 -5.86
C GLY A 66 -0.68 -13.17 -6.10
N PHE A 67 0.59 -13.14 -5.68
CA PHE A 67 1.55 -14.22 -5.89
C PHE A 67 2.16 -14.66 -4.56
N VAL A 68 2.00 -15.95 -4.24
CA VAL A 68 2.62 -16.58 -3.09
C VAL A 68 3.67 -17.57 -3.61
N PRO A 69 4.97 -17.31 -3.45
CA PRO A 69 6.00 -18.26 -3.86
C PRO A 69 5.87 -19.58 -3.08
N PRO A 70 6.29 -20.73 -3.62
CA PRO A 70 6.26 -22.02 -2.91
C PRO A 70 7.15 -22.03 -1.66
N ALA A 71 6.90 -22.97 -0.74
CA ALA A 71 7.77 -23.15 0.43
C ALA A 71 9.07 -23.79 -0.03
N ALA A 72 10.18 -23.28 0.49
CA ALA A 72 11.48 -23.91 0.35
C ALA A 72 11.50 -25.21 1.15
#